data_AF-X0XHK3-F1
#
_entry.id   AF-X0XHK3-F1
#
_cell.length_a   1.000
_cell.length_b   1.000
_cell.length_c   1.000
_cell.angle_alpha   90.00
_cell.angle_beta   90.00
_cell.angle_gamma   90.00
#
_symmetry.space_group_name_H-M   'P 1'
#
loop_
_entity.id
_entity.type
_entity.pdbx_description
1 polymer ?
#
loop_
_entity_poly.entity_id
_entity_poly.type
_entity_poly.pdbx_seq_one_letter_code
_entity_poly.pdbx_strand_id
1 'polypeptide(L)'
;MRSKILVILIMLLLVVSFGAPATRVEAESPDPRITVYVVPAITDVNILPTTSMSDSYISNDISIVASPGEYEPASFVIHANEGITSLEVEATSLTGESGSIPSDNVDIRVVKCWYQGGKDIYGISRSKSHRYLTPELLLKDDTLVQVEGTEWDNLNGQNYLKLT
;
A
#
# COMPACT_ATOMS: atom_id res chain seq x y z
N MET A 1 20.77 -19.41 -3.67
CA MET A 1 19.41 -20.01 -3.68
C MET A 1 18.41 -18.87 -3.54
N ARG A 2 17.59 -18.62 -4.57
CA ARG A 2 16.57 -17.56 -4.55
C ARG A 2 15.29 -18.15 -3.98
N SER A 3 14.93 -17.77 -2.75
CA SER A 3 13.61 -18.07 -2.20
C SER A 3 12.64 -17.01 -2.71
N LYS A 4 11.65 -17.41 -3.51
CA LYS A 4 10.54 -16.54 -3.90
C LYS A 4 9.51 -16.60 -2.77
N ILE A 5 9.13 -15.46 -2.22
CA ILE A 5 8.11 -15.38 -1.17
C ILE A 5 6.89 -14.72 -1.81
N LEU A 6 5.86 -15.51 -2.05
CA LEU A 6 4.56 -15.07 -2.51
C LEU A 6 3.72 -14.73 -1.27
N VAL A 7 3.33 -13.47 -1.10
CA VAL A 7 2.42 -13.05 -0.04
C VAL A 7 1.00 -13.01 -0.61
N ILE A 8 0.16 -13.95 -0.15
CA ILE A 8 -1.26 -14.00 -0.52
C ILE A 8 -2.04 -13.17 0.50
N LEU A 9 -2.57 -12.02 0.06
CA LEU A 9 -3.45 -11.19 0.89
C LEU A 9 -4.88 -11.71 0.77
N ILE A 10 -5.43 -12.25 1.86
CA ILE A 10 -6.83 -12.72 1.93
C ILE A 10 -7.68 -11.57 2.47
N MET A 11 -8.51 -10.96 1.61
CA MET A 11 -9.41 -9.86 1.98
C MET A 11 -10.75 -10.43 2.49
N LEU A 12 -11.06 -10.23 3.77
CA LEU A 12 -12.34 -10.63 4.37
C LEU A 12 -13.39 -9.51 4.20
N LEU A 13 -14.37 -9.74 3.32
CA LEU A 13 -15.52 -8.84 3.19
C LEU A 13 -16.57 -9.21 4.26
N LEU A 14 -16.68 -8.43 5.33
CA LEU A 14 -17.71 -8.62 6.36
C LEU A 14 -18.99 -7.90 5.93
N VAL A 15 -19.79 -8.55 5.10
CA VAL A 15 -21.16 -8.12 4.79
C VAL A 15 -22.04 -8.54 5.97
N VAL A 16 -22.66 -7.58 6.65
CA VAL A 16 -23.71 -7.88 7.63
C VAL A 16 -24.98 -8.27 6.84
N SER A 17 -25.05 -9.53 6.40
CA SER A 17 -26.29 -10.16 5.97
C SER A 17 -26.85 -11.01 7.12
N PHE A 18 -28.13 -10.81 7.44
CA PHE A 18 -28.84 -11.68 8.36
C PHE A 18 -29.00 -13.06 7.70
N GLY A 19 -28.25 -14.06 8.17
CA GLY A 19 -28.62 -15.47 8.11
C GLY A 19 -28.01 -16.34 7.00
N ALA A 20 -26.73 -16.70 7.15
CA ALA A 20 -26.16 -18.02 6.80
C ALA A 20 -24.72 -18.09 7.38
N PRO A 21 -24.21 -19.28 7.77
CA PRO A 21 -22.84 -19.38 8.29
C PRO A 21 -21.84 -19.21 7.15
N ALA A 22 -21.25 -18.02 7.04
CA ALA A 22 -20.09 -17.78 6.18
C ALA A 22 -18.98 -18.79 6.53
N THR A 23 -18.54 -19.55 5.54
CA THR A 23 -17.46 -20.52 5.72
C THR A 23 -16.17 -19.74 5.97
N ARG A 24 -15.67 -19.76 7.21
CA ARG A 24 -14.39 -19.14 7.57
C ARG A 24 -13.27 -19.92 6.89
N VAL A 25 -12.60 -19.29 5.94
CA VAL A 25 -11.22 -19.66 5.62
C VAL A 25 -10.41 -19.25 6.84
N GLU A 26 -9.77 -20.20 7.52
CA GLU A 26 -8.82 -19.88 8.59
C GLU A 26 -7.71 -19.03 7.97
N ALA A 27 -7.61 -17.77 8.41
CA ALA A 27 -6.51 -16.91 8.05
C ALA A 27 -5.21 -17.64 8.44
N GLU A 28 -4.31 -17.81 7.47
CA GLU A 28 -2.96 -18.28 7.74
C GLU A 28 -2.34 -17.38 8.81
N SER A 29 -1.61 -17.98 9.76
CA SER A 29 -0.95 -17.20 10.80
C SER A 29 -0.07 -16.12 10.15
N PRO A 30 -0.15 -14.85 10.56
CA PRO A 30 0.62 -13.77 9.95
C PRO A 30 2.11 -14.14 9.89
N ASP A 31 2.74 -13.94 8.74
CA ASP A 31 4.17 -14.15 8.60
C ASP A 31 4.91 -13.18 9.54
N PRO A 32 5.66 -13.66 10.55
CA PRO A 32 6.26 -12.81 11.56
C PRO A 32 7.31 -11.84 10.99
N ARG A 33 7.77 -12.06 9.75
CA ARG A 33 8.73 -11.22 9.04
C ARG A 33 8.13 -9.91 8.55
N ILE A 34 6.81 -9.80 8.52
CA ILE A 34 6.11 -8.58 8.11
C ILE A 34 5.03 -8.19 9.11
N THR A 35 4.74 -6.90 9.17
CA THR A 35 3.58 -6.34 9.85
C THR A 35 2.75 -5.57 8.84
N VAL A 36 1.46 -5.89 8.74
CA VAL A 36 0.52 -5.22 7.83
C VAL A 36 -0.30 -4.20 8.60
N TYR A 37 -0.37 -3.00 8.07
CA TYR A 37 -1.19 -1.90 8.58
C TYR A 37 -2.22 -1.52 7.53
N VAL A 38 -3.51 -1.59 7.84
CA VAL A 38 -4.58 -1.13 6.96
C VAL A 38 -4.86 0.33 7.29
N VAL A 39 -4.61 1.23 6.34
CA VAL A 39 -4.66 2.67 6.54
C VAL A 39 -5.72 3.31 5.64
N PRO A 40 -6.24 4.50 5.98
CA PRO A 40 -7.14 5.22 5.08
C PRO A 40 -6.47 5.46 3.72
N ALA A 41 -7.19 5.17 2.64
CA ALA A 41 -6.67 5.37 1.29
C ALA A 41 -6.51 6.86 0.93
N ILE A 42 -7.30 7.73 1.56
CA ILE A 42 -7.24 9.18 1.40
C ILE A 42 -6.96 9.78 2.78
N THR A 43 -5.84 10.48 2.91
CA THR A 43 -5.38 11.09 4.16
C THR A 43 -4.49 12.30 3.86
N ASP A 44 -4.48 13.27 4.77
CA ASP A 44 -3.56 14.42 4.74
C ASP A 44 -2.18 14.09 5.36
N VAL A 45 -1.98 12.85 5.79
CA VAL A 45 -0.74 12.39 6.43
C VAL A 45 0.16 11.70 5.41
N ASN A 46 1.36 12.23 5.23
CA ASN A 46 2.39 11.56 4.43
C ASN A 46 2.91 10.31 5.16
N ILE A 47 2.63 9.13 4.59
CA ILE A 47 3.25 7.88 4.99
C ILE A 47 4.55 7.74 4.20
N LEU A 48 5.67 7.96 4.89
CA LEU A 48 7.03 7.86 4.35
C LEU A 48 7.67 6.53 4.77
N PRO A 49 8.79 6.12 4.15
CA PRO A 49 9.47 4.87 4.52
C PRO A 49 9.90 4.78 5.99
N THR A 50 10.08 5.93 6.65
CA THR A 50 10.47 6.04 8.05
C THR A 50 9.31 6.40 8.99
N THR A 51 8.07 6.48 8.48
CA THR A 51 6.90 6.81 9.30
C THR A 51 6.57 5.65 10.24
N SER A 52 6.63 5.90 11.55
CA SER A 52 6.08 4.98 12.55
C SER A 52 4.56 4.98 12.50
N MET A 53 3.95 3.82 12.37
CA MET A 53 2.49 3.66 12.37
C MET A 53 1.98 3.21 13.74
N SER A 54 0.75 3.60 14.07
CA SER A 54 0.08 3.13 15.27
C SER A 54 -0.36 1.67 15.13
N ASP A 55 -0.22 0.90 16.21
CA ASP A 55 -0.73 -0.47 16.31
C ASP A 55 -2.24 -0.57 16.06
N SER A 56 -2.99 0.54 16.17
CA SER A 56 -4.42 0.58 15.85
C SER A 56 -4.73 0.29 14.38
N TYR A 57 -3.74 0.44 13.49
CA TYR A 57 -3.88 0.11 12.08
C TYR A 57 -3.49 -1.33 11.77
N ILE A 58 -2.93 -2.09 12.72
CA ILE A 58 -2.55 -3.49 12.47
C ILE A 58 -3.82 -4.30 12.20
N SER A 59 -3.91 -4.85 10.99
CA SER A 59 -5.07 -5.60 10.53
C SER A 59 -4.70 -6.45 9.32
N ASN A 60 -5.41 -7.56 9.14
CA ASN A 60 -5.38 -8.36 7.91
C ASN A 60 -6.67 -8.17 7.08
N ASP A 61 -7.57 -7.33 7.54
CA ASP A 61 -8.89 -7.12 6.95
C ASP A 61 -9.02 -5.69 6.42
N ILE A 62 -9.42 -5.57 5.16
CA ILE A 62 -9.80 -4.31 4.51
C ILE A 62 -11.31 -4.40 4.25
N SER A 63 -12.06 -3.40 4.72
CA SER A 63 -13.51 -3.31 4.49
C SER A 63 -13.83 -2.15 3.56
N ILE A 64 -14.61 -2.44 2.51
CA ILE A 64 -15.00 -1.48 1.48
C ILE A 64 -16.48 -1.69 1.17
N VAL A 65 -17.19 -0.59 0.89
CA VAL A 65 -18.56 -0.60 0.37
C VAL A 65 -18.55 0.14 -0.95
N ALA A 66 -19.09 -0.48 -2.00
CA ALA A 66 -19.14 0.06 -3.35
C ALA A 66 -20.48 -0.31 -4.02
N SER A 67 -20.91 0.49 -5.00
CA SER A 67 -22.02 0.14 -5.89
C SER A 67 -21.52 -0.62 -7.13
N PRO A 68 -22.39 -1.38 -7.82
CA PRO A 68 -22.01 -2.04 -9.06
C PRO A 68 -21.44 -1.06 -10.09
N GLY A 69 -20.22 -1.32 -10.56
CA GLY A 69 -19.52 -0.49 -11.55
C GLY A 69 -18.66 0.64 -10.96
N GLU A 70 -18.65 0.84 -9.64
CA GLU A 70 -17.75 1.79 -8.98
C GLU A 70 -16.36 1.19 -8.73
N TYR A 71 -15.36 2.06 -8.66
CA TYR A 71 -14.01 1.74 -8.20
C TYR A 71 -13.79 2.43 -6.86
N GLU A 72 -13.35 1.66 -5.87
CA GLU A 72 -13.06 2.17 -4.53
C GLU A 72 -11.59 1.98 -4.18
N PRO A 73 -10.91 3.01 -3.67
CA PRO A 73 -9.52 2.89 -3.26
C PRO A 73 -9.42 2.24 -1.87
N ALA A 74 -8.42 1.40 -1.69
CA ALA A 74 -7.95 0.92 -0.39
C ALA A 74 -6.44 1.10 -0.30
N SER A 75 -5.94 1.19 0.94
CA SER A 75 -4.52 1.31 1.20
C SER A 75 -4.12 0.46 2.39
N PHE A 76 -2.93 -0.11 2.29
CA PHE A 76 -2.26 -0.80 3.37
C PHE A 76 -0.76 -0.60 3.22
N VAL A 77 -0.05 -0.79 4.33
CA VAL A 77 1.40 -0.67 4.39
C VAL A 77 1.95 -1.98 4.91
N ILE A 78 2.96 -2.51 4.21
CA ILE A 78 3.73 -3.66 4.67
C ILE A 78 5.03 -3.12 5.25
N HIS A 79 5.22 -3.32 6.55
CA HIS A 79 6.49 -3.06 7.22
C HIS A 79 7.27 -4.38 7.34
N ALA A 80 8.53 -4.37 6.92
CA ALA A 80 9.40 -5.53 7.03
C ALA A 80 10.09 -5.53 8.40
N ASN A 81 9.93 -6.61 9.17
CA ASN A 81 10.59 -6.81 10.47
C ASN A 81 12.00 -7.39 10.32
N GLU A 82 12.35 -7.82 9.11
CA GLU A 82 13.68 -8.26 8.69
C GLU A 82 13.95 -7.90 7.22
N GLY A 83 15.16 -8.16 6.73
CA GLY A 83 15.53 -7.83 5.34
C GLY A 83 14.80 -8.69 4.30
N ILE A 84 13.89 -8.07 3.53
CA ILE A 84 13.18 -8.69 2.40
C ILE A 84 13.63 -8.01 1.10
N THR A 85 13.98 -8.81 0.08
CA THR A 85 14.59 -8.30 -1.17
C THR A 85 13.70 -8.43 -2.40
N SER A 86 12.58 -9.16 -2.33
CA SER A 86 11.68 -9.38 -3.45
C SER A 86 10.27 -9.67 -2.92
N LEU A 87 9.61 -8.63 -2.41
CA LEU A 87 8.22 -8.69 -1.98
C LEU A 87 7.31 -8.55 -3.19
N GLU A 88 6.39 -9.51 -3.34
CA GLU A 88 5.34 -9.50 -4.36
C GLU A 88 3.98 -9.55 -3.67
N VAL A 89 3.01 -8.79 -4.20
CA VAL A 89 1.63 -8.78 -3.71
C VAL A 89 0.71 -9.08 -4.89
N GLU A 90 -0.12 -10.11 -4.73
CA GLU A 90 -1.09 -10.53 -5.72
C GLU A 90 -2.48 -10.61 -5.09
N ALA A 91 -3.50 -10.28 -5.89
CA ALA A 91 -4.89 -10.44 -5.51
C ALA A 91 -5.45 -11.75 -6.06
N THR A 92 -6.26 -12.42 -5.26
CA THR A 92 -7.15 -13.48 -5.74
C THR A 92 -8.53 -12.90 -6.05
N SER A 93 -9.39 -13.68 -6.71
CA SER A 93 -10.77 -13.27 -6.91
C SER A 93 -11.48 -13.05 -5.57
N LEU A 94 -12.19 -11.93 -5.41
CA LEU A 94 -13.00 -11.66 -4.23
C LEU A 94 -14.32 -12.43 -4.37
N THR A 95 -14.57 -13.40 -3.49
CA THR A 95 -15.74 -14.29 -3.59
C THR A 95 -16.69 -14.10 -2.42
N GLY A 96 -17.99 -14.10 -2.70
CA GLY A 96 -19.04 -14.13 -1.68
C GLY A 96 -20.27 -14.92 -2.15
N GLU A 97 -21.28 -15.00 -1.31
CA GLU A 97 -22.50 -15.78 -1.61
C GLU A 97 -23.24 -15.30 -2.86
N SER A 98 -23.15 -14.00 -3.18
CA SER A 98 -23.85 -13.37 -4.31
C SER A 98 -23.03 -13.31 -5.60
N GLY A 99 -21.83 -13.89 -5.63
CA GLY A 99 -20.97 -13.92 -6.82
C GLY A 99 -19.50 -13.68 -6.53
N SER A 100 -18.74 -13.34 -7.57
CA SER A 100 -17.31 -13.06 -7.47
C SER A 100 -16.91 -11.84 -8.28
N ILE A 101 -15.91 -11.12 -7.77
CA ILE A 101 -15.16 -10.10 -8.50
C ILE A 101 -13.82 -10.74 -8.90
N PRO A 102 -13.54 -10.94 -10.21
CA PRO A 102 -12.28 -11.49 -10.67
C PRO A 102 -11.06 -10.69 -10.18
N SER A 103 -9.94 -11.37 -9.93
CA SER A 103 -8.66 -10.73 -9.53
C SER A 103 -8.21 -9.62 -10.47
N ASP A 104 -8.51 -9.73 -11.77
CA ASP A 104 -8.15 -8.73 -12.79
C ASP A 104 -8.85 -7.37 -12.58
N ASN A 105 -9.92 -7.34 -11.77
CA ASN A 105 -10.57 -6.10 -11.35
C ASN A 105 -9.98 -5.51 -10.05
N VAL A 106 -9.01 -6.17 -9.43
CA VAL A 106 -8.31 -5.68 -8.24
C VAL A 106 -6.95 -5.12 -8.65
N ASP A 107 -6.86 -3.79 -8.68
CA ASP A 107 -5.69 -3.12 -9.24
C ASP A 107 -4.68 -2.67 -8.17
N ILE A 108 -3.68 -3.52 -7.90
CA ILE A 108 -2.64 -3.21 -6.90
C ILE A 108 -1.56 -2.29 -7.50
N ARG A 109 -1.14 -1.27 -6.73
CA ARG A 109 -0.05 -0.33 -7.05
C ARG A 109 0.83 -0.13 -5.82
N VAL A 110 2.13 0.06 -6.04
CA VAL A 110 3.06 0.57 -5.02
C VAL A 110 2.93 2.09 -4.97
N VAL A 111 2.80 2.66 -3.77
CA VAL A 111 2.92 4.10 -3.55
C VAL A 111 4.40 4.44 -3.39
N LYS A 112 5.01 4.97 -4.44
CA LYS A 112 6.42 5.34 -4.46
C LYS A 112 6.60 6.77 -3.96
N CYS A 113 7.36 6.89 -2.88
CA CYS A 113 7.88 8.17 -2.40
C CYS A 113 8.92 8.72 -3.37
N TRP A 114 8.89 10.02 -3.66
CA TRP A 114 9.88 10.70 -4.51
C TRP A 114 10.04 12.17 -4.14
N TYR A 115 11.20 12.76 -4.47
CA TYR A 115 11.50 14.15 -4.13
C TYR A 115 10.87 15.15 -5.10
N GLN A 116 10.01 16.02 -4.61
CA GLN A 116 9.39 17.09 -5.38
C GLN A 116 9.91 18.46 -4.95
N GLY A 117 10.15 19.35 -5.92
CA GLY A 117 10.39 20.77 -5.62
C GLY A 117 9.07 21.52 -5.51
N GLY A 118 8.95 22.46 -4.58
CA GLY A 118 7.75 23.30 -4.48
C GLY A 118 7.32 23.64 -3.07
N LYS A 119 6.01 23.87 -2.92
CA LYS A 119 5.33 24.10 -1.64
C LYS A 119 5.04 22.75 -0.98
N ASP A 120 5.10 22.70 0.35
CA ASP A 120 4.60 21.53 1.08
C ASP A 120 3.07 21.37 0.92
N ILE A 121 2.50 20.28 1.45
CA ILE A 121 1.04 20.00 1.38
C ILE A 121 0.18 21.10 2.02
N TYR A 122 0.76 21.99 2.84
CA TYR A 122 0.10 23.12 3.47
C TYR A 122 0.22 24.42 2.65
N GLY A 123 0.78 24.35 1.44
CA GLY A 123 0.91 25.50 0.55
C GLY A 123 1.97 26.51 0.98
N ILE A 124 2.84 26.15 1.95
CA ILE A 124 3.89 27.03 2.42
C ILE A 124 5.04 26.98 1.41
N SER A 125 5.31 28.13 0.77
CA SER A 125 6.49 28.30 -0.08
C SER A 125 7.73 28.29 0.78
N ARG A 126 8.31 27.12 0.94
CA ARG A 126 9.65 26.96 1.49
C ARG A 126 10.66 27.29 0.38
N SER A 127 11.90 27.58 0.73
CA SER A 127 12.91 28.09 -0.22
C SER A 127 12.94 27.24 -1.51
N LYS A 128 13.11 27.89 -2.68
CA LYS A 128 13.19 27.23 -4.00
C LYS A 128 14.25 26.13 -4.10
N SER A 129 15.14 26.04 -3.12
CA SER A 129 16.18 25.01 -3.03
C SER A 129 15.71 23.71 -2.38
N HIS A 130 14.58 23.68 -1.69
CA HIS A 130 14.11 22.51 -0.93
C HIS A 130 13.39 21.50 -1.80
N ARG A 131 13.57 20.22 -1.45
CA ARG A 131 12.87 19.09 -2.07
C ARG A 131 12.22 18.27 -0.97
N TYR A 132 10.98 17.88 -1.20
CA TYR A 132 10.16 17.15 -0.24
C TYR A 132 9.92 15.73 -0.71
N LEU A 133 10.17 14.75 0.15
CA LEU A 133 9.83 13.36 -0.10
C LEU A 133 8.32 13.18 0.01
N THR A 134 7.65 12.89 -1.10
CA THR A 134 6.19 12.82 -1.20
C THR A 134 5.73 11.44 -1.68
N PRO A 135 4.80 10.77 -0.96
CA PRO A 135 4.18 9.51 -1.38
C PRO A 135 3.06 9.75 -2.41
N GLU A 136 3.39 9.76 -3.71
CA GLU A 136 2.43 10.19 -4.74
C GLU A 136 2.31 9.21 -5.91
N LEU A 137 3.41 8.60 -6.35
CA LEU A 137 3.41 7.85 -7.60
C LEU A 137 2.82 6.46 -7.38
N LEU A 138 1.76 6.13 -8.13
CA LEU A 138 1.16 4.79 -8.16
C LEU A 138 1.82 3.95 -9.25
N LEU A 139 2.75 3.07 -8.86
CA LEU A 139 3.57 2.29 -9.79
C LEU A 139 3.18 0.81 -9.83
N LYS A 140 3.28 0.21 -11.02
CA LYS A 140 3.29 -1.25 -11.21
C LYS A 140 4.69 -1.86 -11.10
N ASP A 141 5.73 -1.10 -11.47
CA ASP A 141 7.14 -1.46 -11.36
C ASP A 141 7.81 -0.47 -10.39
N ASP A 142 8.12 -0.91 -9.17
CA ASP A 142 8.78 -0.07 -8.16
C ASP A 142 10.22 0.32 -8.56
N THR A 143 10.82 -0.39 -9.53
CA THR A 143 12.17 -0.07 -10.02
C THR A 143 12.18 1.05 -11.06
N LEU A 144 11.01 1.50 -11.53
CA LEU A 144 10.88 2.57 -12.53
C LEU A 144 11.48 3.90 -12.05
N VAL A 145 11.27 4.22 -10.77
CA VAL A 145 11.82 5.42 -10.12
C VAL A 145 12.74 4.98 -9.00
N GLN A 146 14.00 5.42 -9.04
CA GLN A 146 14.96 5.24 -7.95
C GLN A 146 15.11 6.56 -7.22
N VAL A 147 15.12 6.51 -5.88
CA VAL A 147 15.15 7.71 -5.04
C VAL A 147 16.31 7.61 -4.07
N GLU A 148 17.16 8.64 -4.07
CA GLU A 148 18.29 8.77 -3.16
C GLU A 148 17.97 9.79 -2.07
N GLY A 149 17.88 9.30 -0.84
CA GLY A 149 17.54 10.05 0.36
C GLY A 149 16.24 9.54 1.01
N THR A 150 16.15 9.69 2.32
CA THR A 150 15.00 9.24 3.15
C THR A 150 14.37 10.37 3.95
N GLU A 151 15.07 11.50 4.06
CA GLU A 151 14.61 12.64 4.82
C GLU A 151 13.48 13.35 4.09
N TRP A 152 12.45 13.75 4.84
CA TRP A 152 11.31 14.46 4.29
C TRP A 152 11.71 15.76 3.60
N ASP A 153 12.58 16.57 4.19
CA ASP A 153 13.10 17.81 3.59
C ASP A 153 14.61 17.66 3.32
N ASN A 154 14.99 17.59 2.04
CA ASN A 154 16.38 17.36 1.64
C ASN A 154 16.74 18.12 0.37
N LEU A 155 17.64 19.10 0.48
CA LEU A 155 18.18 19.87 -0.66
C LEU A 155 18.82 18.97 -1.73
N ASN A 156 19.39 17.85 -1.31
CA ASN A 156 20.16 16.92 -2.14
C ASN A 156 19.37 15.65 -2.50
N GLY A 157 18.06 15.61 -2.23
CA GLY A 157 17.22 14.48 -2.62
C GLY A 157 17.16 14.35 -4.15
N GLN A 158 17.42 13.14 -4.67
CA GLN A 158 17.47 12.89 -6.11
C GLN A 158 16.52 11.77 -6.52
N ASN A 159 15.95 11.92 -7.72
CA ASN A 159 15.15 10.88 -8.36
C ASN A 159 15.78 10.53 -9.71
N TYR A 160 15.81 9.25 -10.04
CA TYR A 160 16.32 8.74 -11.29
C TYR A 160 15.26 7.86 -11.94
N LEU A 161 15.07 8.02 -13.24
CA LEU A 161 14.21 7.15 -14.03
C LEU A 161 15.04 6.00 -14.58
N LYS A 162 14.51 4.78 -14.48
CA LYS A 162 15.06 3.62 -15.17
C LYS A 162 14.94 3.83 -16.68
N LEU A 163 16.07 3.86 -17.38
CA LEU A 163 16.10 3.88 -18.85
C LEU A 163 15.87 2.46 -19.38
N THR A 164 14.96 2.32 -20.34
CA THR A 164 14.64 1.06 -21.04
C THR A 164 15.51 0.86 -22.27
#